data_AF-A0A662TES5-F1
#
_entry.id   AF-A0A662TES5-F1
#
_cell.length_a   1.000
_cell.length_b   1.000
_cell.length_c   1.000
_cell.angle_alpha   90.00
_cell.angle_beta   90.00
_cell.angle_gamma   90.00
#
_symmetry.space_group_name_H-M   'P 1'
#
loop_
_entity.id
_entity.type
_entity.pdbx_description
1 polymer ?
#
loop_
_entity_poly.entity_id
_entity_poly.type
_entity_poly.pdbx_seq_one_letter_code
_entity_poly.pdbx_strand_id
1 'polypeptide(L)'
;EFDLDFFKDSDVIASCLDNWPTRRWLNSLAVELDKPLVDAAMDGMYANLQIVIPGKTACLECHGEELIPRDVQLAECTLRRRKPEDLLEDLRAEGIDLSLETVEKLFSHGIKTIFDIKYSQADIIEKLDDDLKEVVMDLQEKLKPKMPALQSIASTIAGIASTEIIKILHGRSLGEILNGLLVYDGFNSRFTVVELKRREDCFVCGDYVMERGVEFKVRPEETVMELKKRIAERFGFPDPELLYRRWRLSDEKRVSELGIKSGDVIYVETSRRYMPLPLRIEVEQEVNG
;
A
#
# COMPACT_ATOMS: atom_id res chain seq x y z
N GLU A 1 12.38 18.20 -1.11
CA GLU A 1 11.18 17.47 -1.53
C GLU A 1 11.19 17.39 -3.05
N PHE A 2 10.86 16.23 -3.61
CA PHE A 2 10.67 16.08 -5.06
C PHE A 2 9.25 16.53 -5.40
N ASP A 3 9.11 17.47 -6.33
CA ASP A 3 7.80 17.89 -6.81
C ASP A 3 7.28 16.93 -7.90
N LEU A 4 6.01 17.10 -8.29
CA LEU A 4 5.38 16.29 -9.33
C LEU A 4 6.10 16.44 -10.68
N ASP A 5 6.66 17.63 -10.95
CA ASP A 5 7.29 17.94 -12.23
C ASP A 5 8.58 17.12 -12.42
N PHE A 6 9.34 16.87 -11.35
CA PHE A 6 10.47 15.92 -11.35
C PHE A 6 10.09 14.54 -11.91
N PHE A 7 8.92 14.00 -11.53
CA PHE A 7 8.48 12.68 -12.00
C PHE A 7 7.90 12.72 -13.41
N LYS A 8 7.24 13.82 -13.81
CA LYS A 8 6.69 13.99 -15.17
C LYS A 8 7.77 13.97 -16.24
N ASP A 9 8.94 14.54 -15.94
CA ASP A 9 10.07 14.64 -16.86
C ASP A 9 10.76 13.28 -17.09
N SER A 10 10.48 12.27 -16.28
CA SER A 10 11.04 10.92 -16.44
C SER A 10 10.34 10.12 -17.55
N ASP A 11 11.11 9.34 -18.32
CA ASP A 11 10.55 8.39 -19.30
C ASP A 11 10.16 7.05 -18.65
N VAL A 12 10.89 6.64 -17.61
CA VAL A 12 10.72 5.39 -16.86
C VAL A 12 11.04 5.66 -15.39
N ILE A 13 10.23 5.11 -14.50
CA ILE A 13 10.46 5.15 -13.05
C ILE A 13 11.04 3.79 -12.62
N ALA A 14 12.15 3.80 -11.88
CA ALA A 14 12.73 2.59 -11.28
C ALA A 14 12.55 2.63 -9.76
N SER A 15 11.97 1.57 -9.20
CA SER A 15 11.74 1.39 -7.77
C SER A 15 12.66 0.31 -7.22
N CYS A 16 13.48 0.68 -6.23
CA CYS A 16 14.38 -0.20 -5.48
C CYS A 16 14.17 0.00 -3.97
N LEU A 17 12.91 0.13 -3.57
CA LEU A 17 12.50 0.55 -2.23
C LEU A 17 12.33 -0.66 -1.29
N ASP A 18 12.56 -0.43 -0.01
CA ASP A 18 12.58 -1.45 1.05
C ASP A 18 11.23 -1.64 1.78
N ASN A 19 10.25 -0.78 1.48
CA ASN A 19 8.98 -0.76 2.17
C ASN A 19 7.78 -0.66 1.21
N TRP A 20 6.71 -1.38 1.55
CA TRP A 20 5.49 -1.43 0.75
C TRP A 20 4.75 -0.09 0.63
N PRO A 21 4.60 0.73 1.69
CA PRO A 21 3.91 2.01 1.57
C PRO A 21 4.48 2.90 0.46
N THR A 22 5.81 3.04 0.39
CA THR A 22 6.46 3.88 -0.62
C THR A 22 6.37 3.24 -2.02
N ARG A 23 6.51 1.91 -2.14
CA ARG A 23 6.33 1.19 -3.41
C ARG A 23 4.92 1.37 -3.97
N ARG A 24 3.89 1.26 -3.12
CA ARG A 24 2.48 1.44 -3.48
C ARG A 24 2.20 2.88 -3.92
N TRP A 25 2.72 3.84 -3.17
CA TRP A 25 2.62 5.26 -3.53
C TRP A 25 3.27 5.54 -4.89
N LEU A 26 4.49 5.05 -5.13
CA LEU A 26 5.21 5.24 -6.38
C LEU A 26 4.52 4.51 -7.55
N ASN A 27 3.96 3.33 -7.32
CA ASN A 27 3.10 2.63 -8.27
C ASN A 27 1.87 3.45 -8.65
N SER A 28 1.16 4.02 -7.67
CA SER A 28 0.02 4.87 -7.97
C SER A 28 0.42 6.14 -8.72
N LEU A 29 1.55 6.75 -8.37
CA LEU A 29 2.07 7.93 -9.07
C LEU A 29 2.44 7.60 -10.53
N ALA A 30 3.13 6.49 -10.76
CA ALA A 30 3.52 6.05 -12.11
C ALA A 30 2.29 5.79 -12.98
N VAL A 31 1.25 5.16 -12.42
CA VAL A 31 -0.03 4.96 -13.12
C VAL A 31 -0.71 6.29 -13.46
N GLU A 32 -0.78 7.22 -12.51
CA GLU A 32 -1.38 8.55 -12.72
C GLU A 32 -0.65 9.36 -13.81
N LEU A 33 0.68 9.26 -13.86
CA LEU A 33 1.51 9.97 -14.82
C LEU A 33 1.68 9.22 -16.16
N ASP A 34 1.02 8.08 -16.34
CA ASP A 34 1.19 7.17 -17.49
C ASP A 34 2.67 6.83 -17.76
N LYS A 35 3.43 6.54 -16.70
CA LYS A 35 4.86 6.19 -16.76
C LYS A 35 5.07 4.70 -16.53
N PRO A 36 5.91 4.03 -17.35
CA PRO A 36 6.43 2.70 -17.02
C PRO A 36 7.12 2.70 -15.66
N LEU A 37 6.76 1.75 -14.81
CA LEU A 37 7.44 1.49 -13.54
C LEU A 37 8.14 0.14 -13.61
N VAL A 38 9.43 0.11 -13.26
CA VAL A 38 10.22 -1.10 -13.06
C VAL A 38 10.50 -1.23 -11.57
N ASP A 39 9.80 -2.15 -10.91
CA ASP A 39 9.91 -2.36 -9.46
C ASP A 39 10.70 -3.63 -9.18
N ALA A 40 11.80 -3.46 -8.43
CA ALA A 40 12.70 -4.53 -8.02
C ALA A 40 12.77 -4.58 -6.49
N ALA A 41 12.66 -5.78 -5.93
CA ALA A 41 12.78 -6.00 -4.50
C ALA A 41 13.61 -7.24 -4.20
N MET A 42 14.20 -7.29 -3.01
CA MET A 42 14.92 -8.46 -2.50
C MET A 42 14.63 -8.69 -1.03
N ASP A 43 14.64 -9.96 -0.63
CA ASP A 43 14.60 -10.40 0.76
C ASP A 43 15.53 -11.60 0.93
N GLY A 44 16.71 -11.33 1.51
CA GLY A 44 17.80 -12.28 1.62
C GLY A 44 18.26 -12.86 0.28
N MET A 45 17.97 -14.15 0.06
CA MET A 45 18.33 -14.89 -1.16
C MET A 45 17.24 -14.87 -2.23
N TYR A 46 16.08 -14.30 -1.93
CA TYR A 46 15.02 -14.12 -2.93
C TYR A 46 15.06 -12.70 -3.48
N ALA A 47 14.79 -12.57 -4.78
CA ALA A 47 14.55 -11.27 -5.40
C ALA A 47 13.41 -11.35 -6.40
N ASN A 48 12.77 -10.22 -6.67
CA ASN A 48 11.73 -10.13 -7.68
C ASN A 48 11.82 -8.84 -8.49
N LEU A 49 11.27 -8.90 -9.70
CA LEU A 49 11.17 -7.80 -10.65
C LEU A 49 9.79 -7.84 -11.31
N GLN A 50 9.11 -6.70 -11.32
CA GLN A 50 7.87 -6.49 -12.03
C GLN A 50 7.94 -5.23 -12.88
N ILE A 51 7.36 -5.30 -14.08
CA ILE A 51 7.18 -4.13 -14.95
C ILE A 51 5.69 -3.77 -14.99
N VAL A 52 5.38 -2.57 -14.55
CA VAL A 52 4.05 -1.99 -14.64
C VAL A 52 4.03 -1.02 -15.83
N ILE A 53 3.25 -1.37 -16.85
CA ILE A 53 2.89 -0.47 -17.94
C ILE A 53 1.44 -0.06 -17.69
N PRO A 54 1.16 1.20 -17.34
CA PRO A 54 -0.19 1.66 -17.03
C PRO A 54 -1.20 1.27 -18.12
N GLY A 55 -2.38 0.83 -17.69
CA GLY A 55 -3.45 0.32 -18.57
C GLY A 55 -3.16 -1.01 -19.29
N LYS A 56 -1.92 -1.54 -19.29
CA LYS A 56 -1.54 -2.73 -20.07
C LYS A 56 -1.15 -3.95 -19.23
N THR A 57 -0.30 -3.78 -18.22
CA THR A 57 0.10 -4.89 -17.33
C THR A 57 -0.49 -4.71 -15.94
N ALA A 58 -0.42 -5.76 -15.11
CA ALA A 58 -0.84 -5.69 -13.72
C ALA A 58 0.01 -4.67 -12.94
N CYS A 59 -0.63 -3.77 -12.20
CA CYS A 59 0.06 -2.91 -11.22
C CYS A 59 0.26 -3.64 -9.88
N LEU A 60 0.97 -3.04 -8.93
CA LEU A 60 1.21 -3.67 -7.62
C LEU A 60 -0.08 -3.93 -6.81
N GLU A 61 -1.13 -3.12 -7.00
CA GLU A 61 -2.43 -3.34 -6.33
C GLU A 61 -3.33 -4.37 -7.02
N CYS A 62 -2.96 -4.86 -8.22
CA CYS A 62 -3.74 -5.93 -8.88
C CYS A 62 -3.62 -7.27 -8.15
N HIS A 63 -2.50 -7.49 -7.46
CA HIS A 63 -2.19 -8.74 -6.75
C HIS A 63 -1.81 -8.51 -5.28
N GLY A 64 -1.86 -7.25 -4.82
CA GLY A 64 -1.38 -6.87 -3.51
C GLY A 64 -2.01 -7.67 -2.36
N GLU A 65 -3.30 -8.00 -2.44
CA GLU A 65 -3.96 -8.82 -1.41
C GLU A 65 -3.49 -10.28 -1.35
N GLU A 66 -2.91 -10.81 -2.42
CA GLU A 66 -2.46 -12.20 -2.50
C GLU A 66 -0.95 -12.33 -2.25
N LEU A 67 -0.16 -11.36 -2.74
CA LEU A 67 1.31 -11.42 -2.71
C LEU A 67 1.95 -10.59 -1.60
N ILE A 68 1.21 -9.67 -0.98
CA ILE A 68 1.72 -8.91 0.18
C ILE A 68 1.50 -9.76 1.43
N PRO A 69 2.51 -9.92 2.30
CA PRO A 69 2.35 -10.65 3.55
C PRO A 69 1.13 -10.19 4.36
N ARG A 70 0.38 -11.15 4.91
CA ARG A 70 -0.89 -10.86 5.60
C ARG A 70 -0.72 -9.96 6.82
N ASP A 71 0.44 -10.02 7.48
CA ASP A 71 0.78 -9.11 8.58
C ASP A 71 0.91 -7.66 8.13
N VAL A 72 1.41 -7.41 6.91
CA VAL A 72 1.40 -6.08 6.27
C VAL A 72 -0.02 -5.61 5.96
N GLN A 73 -0.87 -6.51 5.48
CA GLN A 73 -2.28 -6.18 5.19
C GLN A 73 -3.11 -5.91 6.47
N LEU A 74 -2.86 -6.69 7.53
CA LEU A 74 -3.59 -6.60 8.80
C LEU A 74 -3.24 -5.33 9.57
N ALA A 75 -1.97 -4.93 9.57
CA ALA A 75 -1.51 -3.70 10.23
C ALA A 75 -2.17 -2.45 9.69
N GLU A 76 -2.37 -2.46 8.38
CA GLU A 76 -3.05 -1.43 7.64
C GLU A 76 -4.51 -1.34 8.16
N CYS A 77 -5.27 -2.43 8.19
CA CYS A 77 -6.73 -2.42 8.46
C CYS A 77 -7.18 -2.05 9.89
N THR A 78 -6.32 -2.09 10.91
CA THR A 78 -6.73 -2.00 12.34
C THR A 78 -6.37 -0.68 13.06
N LEU A 79 -5.83 0.33 12.36
CA LEU A 79 -5.13 1.47 12.98
C LEU A 79 -5.92 2.37 13.94
N ARG A 80 -7.26 2.26 14.06
CA ARG A 80 -8.07 3.28 14.78
C ARG A 80 -8.71 2.89 16.11
N ARG A 81 -8.73 1.63 16.53
CA ARG A 81 -9.47 1.24 17.76
C ARG A 81 -8.81 0.19 18.64
N ARG A 82 -7.53 -0.11 18.42
CA ARG A 82 -6.79 -1.02 19.31
C ARG A 82 -6.59 -0.39 20.68
N LYS A 83 -6.45 -1.22 21.68
CA LYS A 83 -5.95 -0.87 23.00
C LYS A 83 -4.57 -1.49 23.20
N PRO A 84 -3.76 -0.97 24.15
CA PRO A 84 -2.48 -1.57 24.49
C PRO A 84 -2.56 -3.08 24.80
N GLU A 85 -3.66 -3.53 25.40
CA GLU A 85 -3.88 -4.95 25.70
C GLU A 85 -3.92 -5.82 24.44
N ASP A 86 -4.46 -5.31 23.33
CA ASP A 86 -4.52 -6.06 22.07
C ASP A 86 -3.11 -6.30 21.50
N LEU A 87 -2.21 -5.32 21.62
CA LEU A 87 -0.81 -5.48 21.20
C LEU A 87 -0.06 -6.45 22.12
N LEU A 88 -0.34 -6.41 23.42
CA LEU A 88 0.25 -7.34 24.38
C LEU A 88 -0.19 -8.80 24.10
N GLU A 89 -1.47 -9.01 23.77
CA GLU A 89 -1.97 -10.33 23.38
C GLU A 89 -1.31 -10.86 22.10
N ASP A 90 -1.15 -10.02 21.08
CA ASP A 90 -0.44 -10.39 19.85
C ASP A 90 1.00 -10.83 20.15
N LEU A 91 1.74 -10.04 20.95
CA LEU A 91 3.13 -10.32 21.29
C LEU A 91 3.26 -11.64 22.06
N ARG A 92 2.31 -11.91 22.97
CA ARG A 92 2.25 -13.19 23.68
C ARG A 92 1.96 -14.37 22.77
N ALA A 93 1.14 -14.19 21.74
CA ALA A 93 0.90 -15.23 20.73
C ALA A 93 2.17 -15.59 19.95
N GLU A 94 3.09 -14.64 19.76
CA GLU A 94 4.43 -14.85 19.21
C GLU A 94 5.47 -15.32 20.25
N GLY A 95 5.04 -15.59 21.49
CA GLY A 95 5.92 -16.06 22.58
C GLY A 95 6.77 -14.96 23.23
N ILE A 96 6.40 -13.69 23.05
CA ILE A 96 7.09 -12.53 23.63
C ILE A 96 6.24 -11.99 24.80
N ASP A 97 6.82 -11.98 26.00
CA ASP A 97 6.18 -11.39 27.18
C ASP A 97 6.80 -10.03 27.51
N LEU A 98 5.93 -9.04 27.69
CA LEU A 98 6.27 -7.65 28.01
C LEU A 98 5.33 -7.15 29.11
N SER A 99 5.74 -6.13 29.85
CA SER A 99 4.85 -5.46 30.79
C SER A 99 3.83 -4.60 30.04
N LEU A 100 2.62 -4.50 30.59
CA LEU A 100 1.58 -3.62 30.04
C LEU A 100 2.04 -2.16 29.98
N GLU A 101 2.83 -1.72 30.97
CA GLU A 101 3.41 -0.36 31.00
C GLU A 101 4.31 -0.09 29.78
N THR A 102 5.16 -1.03 29.39
CA THR A 102 6.01 -0.88 28.21
C THR A 102 5.16 -0.83 26.94
N VAL A 103 4.11 -1.64 26.85
CA VAL A 103 3.20 -1.64 25.70
C VAL A 103 2.40 -0.34 25.61
N GLU A 104 1.95 0.22 26.73
CA GLU A 104 1.30 1.54 26.78
C GLU A 104 2.22 2.66 26.26
N LYS A 105 3.51 2.61 26.61
CA LYS A 105 4.53 3.55 26.10
C LYS A 105 4.76 3.40 24.60
N LEU A 106 4.80 2.18 24.07
CA LEU A 106 4.87 1.95 22.61
C LEU A 106 3.63 2.52 21.91
N PHE A 107 2.46 2.28 22.50
CA PHE A 107 1.17 2.72 21.95
C PHE A 107 1.06 4.25 21.87
N SER A 108 1.58 4.97 22.87
CA SER A 108 1.58 6.44 22.88
C SER A 108 2.44 7.06 21.78
N HIS A 109 3.45 6.32 21.28
CA HIS A 109 4.29 6.70 20.15
C HIS A 109 3.75 6.22 18.79
N GLY A 110 2.54 5.64 18.77
CA GLY A 110 1.88 5.18 17.54
C GLY A 110 2.23 3.75 17.14
N ILE A 111 2.99 3.01 17.93
CA ILE A 111 3.28 1.60 17.71
C ILE A 111 2.14 0.77 18.30
N LYS A 112 1.21 0.31 17.47
CA LYS A 112 -0.07 -0.30 17.91
C LYS A 112 -0.20 -1.78 17.50
N THR A 113 0.67 -2.26 16.63
CA THR A 113 0.61 -3.61 16.05
C THR A 113 2.02 -4.22 16.01
N ILE A 114 2.08 -5.55 15.91
CA ILE A 114 3.34 -6.26 15.62
C ILE A 114 4.00 -5.72 14.35
N PHE A 115 3.20 -5.35 13.35
CA PHE A 115 3.74 -4.76 12.13
C PHE A 115 4.38 -3.41 12.38
N ASP A 116 3.75 -2.55 13.18
CA ASP A 116 4.36 -1.28 13.56
C ASP A 116 5.72 -1.54 14.21
N ILE A 117 5.86 -2.58 15.03
CA ILE A 117 7.16 -2.98 15.60
C ILE A 117 8.12 -3.45 14.49
N LYS A 118 7.72 -4.41 13.65
CA LYS A 118 8.55 -4.99 12.58
C LYS A 118 9.01 -3.97 11.53
N TYR A 119 8.21 -2.96 11.26
CA TYR A 119 8.39 -2.00 10.16
C TYR A 119 8.39 -0.54 10.64
N SER A 120 8.57 -0.30 11.95
CA SER A 120 8.65 1.03 12.53
C SER A 120 9.61 1.89 11.71
N GLN A 121 9.11 3.01 11.22
CA GLN A 121 9.91 3.95 10.45
C GLN A 121 11.01 4.55 11.33
N ALA A 122 12.17 4.86 10.74
CA ALA A 122 13.30 5.46 11.45
C ALA A 122 12.86 6.69 12.27
N ASP A 123 11.96 7.50 11.72
CA ASP A 123 11.41 8.70 12.35
C ASP A 123 10.61 8.45 13.64
N ILE A 124 9.99 7.27 13.79
CA ILE A 124 9.30 6.87 15.02
C ILE A 124 10.34 6.41 16.03
N ILE A 125 11.29 5.58 15.60
CA ILE A 125 12.35 5.04 16.44
C ILE A 125 13.21 6.16 17.01
N GLU A 126 13.55 7.19 16.23
CA GLU A 126 14.34 8.33 16.69
C GLU A 126 13.69 9.09 17.86
N LYS A 127 12.35 9.15 17.89
CA LYS A 127 11.56 9.85 18.92
C LYS A 127 11.40 9.06 20.22
N LEU A 128 11.74 7.77 20.23
CA LEU A 128 11.70 6.93 21.42
C LEU A 128 12.86 7.28 22.38
N ASP A 129 12.61 7.10 23.68
CA ASP A 129 13.70 7.08 24.66
C ASP A 129 14.62 5.86 24.45
N ASP A 130 15.84 5.93 24.99
CA ASP A 130 16.87 4.93 24.73
C ASP A 130 16.47 3.52 25.21
N ASP A 131 15.74 3.42 26.33
CA ASP A 131 15.23 2.15 26.85
C ASP A 131 14.17 1.54 25.90
N LEU A 132 13.22 2.34 25.41
CA LEU A 132 12.22 1.91 24.43
C LEU A 132 12.85 1.55 23.08
N LYS A 133 13.91 2.26 22.66
CA LYS A 133 14.66 1.91 21.44
C LYS A 133 15.24 0.51 21.54
N GLU A 134 15.90 0.19 22.66
CA GLU A 134 16.45 -1.16 22.88
C GLU A 134 15.35 -2.22 22.87
N VAL A 135 14.21 -1.95 23.51
CA VAL A 135 13.04 -2.84 23.48
C VAL A 135 12.56 -3.07 22.05
N VAL A 136 12.34 -2.00 21.27
CA VAL A 136 11.88 -2.13 19.87
C VAL A 136 12.89 -2.90 19.03
N MET A 137 14.20 -2.66 19.21
CA MET A 137 15.24 -3.38 18.48
C MET A 137 15.27 -4.88 18.82
N ASP A 138 15.16 -5.25 20.10
CA ASP A 138 15.08 -6.66 20.53
C ASP A 138 13.82 -7.34 19.99
N LEU A 139 12.68 -6.63 20.00
CA LEU A 139 11.44 -7.14 19.43
C LEU A 139 11.55 -7.33 17.92
N GLN A 140 12.19 -6.40 17.20
CA GLN A 140 12.44 -6.54 15.77
C GLN A 140 13.31 -7.76 15.47
N GLU A 141 14.36 -7.99 16.24
CA GLU A 141 15.24 -9.16 16.06
C GLU A 141 14.47 -10.48 16.27
N LYS A 142 13.57 -10.52 17.25
CA LYS A 142 12.72 -11.69 17.52
C LYS A 142 11.62 -11.90 16.47
N LEU A 143 10.96 -10.83 16.04
CA LEU A 143 9.77 -10.87 15.18
C LEU A 143 10.11 -10.89 13.68
N LYS A 144 11.23 -10.28 13.30
CA LYS A 144 11.70 -10.16 11.91
C LYS A 144 13.23 -10.04 11.92
N PRO A 145 13.94 -11.15 12.17
CA PRO A 145 15.40 -11.15 12.13
C PRO A 145 15.88 -10.61 10.78
N LYS A 146 16.82 -9.66 10.80
CA LYS A 146 17.30 -9.02 9.57
C LYS A 146 18.01 -10.06 8.71
N MET A 147 17.42 -10.38 7.56
CA MET A 147 18.13 -11.17 6.56
C MET A 147 19.30 -10.35 6.00
N PRO A 148 20.51 -10.91 5.94
CA PRO A 148 21.65 -10.19 5.37
C PRO A 148 21.41 -9.89 3.89
N ALA A 149 21.68 -8.65 3.50
CA ALA A 149 21.64 -8.25 2.10
C ALA A 149 22.86 -8.82 1.37
N LEU A 150 22.63 -9.71 0.41
CA LEU A 150 23.69 -10.30 -0.39
C LEU A 150 23.83 -9.54 -1.70
N GLN A 151 25.00 -8.94 -1.90
CA GLN A 151 25.26 -8.06 -3.05
C GLN A 151 25.15 -8.79 -4.39
N SER A 152 25.40 -10.10 -4.43
CA SER A 152 25.21 -10.92 -5.62
C SER A 152 23.75 -10.98 -6.07
N ILE A 153 22.82 -11.10 -5.12
CA ILE A 153 21.38 -11.13 -5.37
C ILE A 153 20.92 -9.75 -5.88
N ALA A 154 21.33 -8.69 -5.18
CA ALA A 154 21.05 -7.31 -5.57
C ALA A 154 21.56 -6.99 -6.98
N SER A 155 22.81 -7.36 -7.28
CA SER A 155 23.43 -7.11 -8.59
C SER A 155 22.73 -7.88 -9.71
N THR A 156 22.29 -9.10 -9.43
CA THR A 156 21.58 -9.95 -10.41
C THR A 156 20.25 -9.31 -10.79
N ILE A 157 19.40 -8.98 -9.79
CA ILE A 157 18.08 -8.42 -10.08
C ILE A 157 18.18 -7.00 -10.69
N ALA A 158 19.13 -6.18 -10.23
CA ALA A 158 19.37 -4.85 -10.79
C ALA A 158 19.88 -4.90 -12.24
N GLY A 159 20.72 -5.88 -12.59
CA GLY A 159 21.17 -6.10 -13.97
C GLY A 159 20.03 -6.45 -14.91
N ILE A 160 19.09 -7.29 -14.46
CA ILE A 160 17.88 -7.62 -15.22
C ILE A 160 16.98 -6.38 -15.34
N ALA A 161 16.74 -5.66 -14.25
CA ALA A 161 15.95 -4.42 -14.25
C ALA A 161 16.49 -3.38 -15.24
N SER A 162 17.82 -3.15 -15.23
CA SER A 162 18.49 -2.24 -16.16
C SER A 162 18.29 -2.65 -17.62
N THR A 163 18.37 -3.95 -17.91
CA THR A 163 18.12 -4.48 -19.26
C THR A 163 16.67 -4.22 -19.71
N GLU A 164 15.70 -4.43 -18.82
CA GLU A 164 14.29 -4.17 -19.11
C GLU A 164 14.00 -2.67 -19.32
N ILE A 165 14.62 -1.79 -18.52
CA ILE A 165 14.54 -0.34 -18.72
C ILE A 165 15.05 0.05 -20.12
N ILE A 166 16.20 -0.50 -20.53
CA ILE A 166 16.76 -0.23 -21.87
C ILE A 166 15.80 -0.67 -22.97
N LYS A 167 15.14 -1.84 -22.83
CA LYS A 167 14.12 -2.29 -23.79
C LYS A 167 12.93 -1.32 -23.87
N ILE A 168 12.46 -0.82 -22.72
CA ILE A 168 11.37 0.16 -22.65
C ILE A 168 11.78 1.45 -23.38
N LEU A 169 12.95 2.02 -23.06
CA LEU A 169 13.44 3.27 -23.66
C LEU A 169 13.64 3.17 -25.18
N HIS A 170 13.96 1.98 -25.70
CA HIS A 170 14.10 1.73 -27.14
C HIS A 170 12.79 1.31 -27.82
N GLY A 171 11.63 1.57 -27.18
CA GLY A 171 10.32 1.26 -27.76
C GLY A 171 10.13 -0.23 -28.07
N ARG A 172 10.77 -1.12 -27.30
CA ARG A 172 10.76 -2.59 -27.47
C ARG A 172 11.43 -3.11 -28.74
N SER A 173 12.18 -2.27 -29.46
CA SER A 173 12.96 -2.71 -30.64
C SER A 173 14.07 -3.71 -30.30
N LEU A 174 14.51 -3.74 -29.04
CA LEU A 174 15.52 -4.69 -28.52
C LEU A 174 14.91 -6.00 -28.00
N GLY A 175 13.58 -6.12 -27.99
CA GLY A 175 12.85 -7.31 -27.53
C GLY A 175 11.64 -6.97 -26.67
N GLU A 176 10.82 -7.98 -26.43
CA GLU A 176 9.66 -7.86 -25.54
C GLU A 176 10.11 -7.63 -24.09
N ILE A 177 9.28 -6.86 -23.38
CA ILE A 177 9.44 -6.62 -21.95
C ILE A 177 8.96 -7.83 -21.16
N LEU A 178 9.56 -8.05 -20.00
CA LEU A 178 9.04 -9.00 -19.02
C LEU A 178 7.56 -8.69 -18.70
N ASN A 179 6.72 -9.71 -18.77
CA ASN A 179 5.32 -9.64 -18.33
C ASN A 179 5.08 -10.65 -17.22
N GLY A 180 4.49 -10.20 -16.11
CA GLY A 180 4.36 -10.97 -14.87
C GLY A 180 5.38 -10.56 -13.82
N LEU A 181 5.57 -11.43 -12.82
CA LEU A 181 6.53 -11.27 -11.74
C LEU A 181 7.70 -12.23 -11.96
N LEU A 182 8.87 -11.71 -12.30
CA LEU A 182 10.09 -12.51 -12.26
C LEU A 182 10.50 -12.69 -10.81
N VAL A 183 10.67 -13.94 -10.40
CA VAL A 183 11.19 -14.33 -9.09
C VAL A 183 12.52 -15.04 -9.29
N TYR A 184 13.55 -14.55 -8.62
CA TYR A 184 14.85 -15.18 -8.49
C TYR A 184 14.96 -15.86 -7.13
N ASP A 185 15.09 -17.18 -7.15
CA ASP A 185 15.39 -18.03 -6.00
C ASP A 185 16.91 -18.27 -5.98
N GLY A 186 17.63 -17.50 -5.16
CA GLY A 186 19.07 -17.60 -5.02
C GLY A 186 19.53 -18.88 -4.33
N PHE A 187 18.70 -19.53 -3.51
CA PHE A 187 19.06 -20.79 -2.86
C PHE A 187 19.24 -21.91 -3.89
N ASN A 188 18.37 -21.92 -4.90
CA ASN A 188 18.39 -22.93 -5.97
C ASN A 188 18.93 -22.37 -7.30
N SER A 189 19.37 -21.11 -7.33
CA SER A 189 19.81 -20.40 -8.53
C SER A 189 18.81 -20.50 -9.69
N ARG A 190 17.53 -20.26 -9.41
CA ARG A 190 16.43 -20.47 -10.36
C ARG A 190 15.64 -19.20 -10.60
N PHE A 191 15.30 -18.95 -11.87
CA PHE A 191 14.35 -17.92 -12.27
C PHE A 191 12.98 -18.54 -12.56
N THR A 192 11.92 -17.91 -12.08
CA THR A 192 10.52 -18.28 -12.35
C THR A 192 9.74 -17.02 -12.72
N VAL A 193 8.93 -17.08 -13.77
CA VAL A 193 8.00 -16.00 -14.09
C VAL A 193 6.60 -16.43 -13.66
N VAL A 194 6.03 -15.70 -12.71
CA VAL A 194 4.64 -15.88 -12.27
C VAL A 194 3.76 -14.97 -13.12
N GLU A 195 2.72 -15.54 -13.73
CA GLU A 195 1.75 -14.75 -14.51
C GLU A 195 0.97 -13.82 -13.57
N LEU A 196 0.94 -12.53 -13.90
CA LEU A 196 0.13 -11.54 -13.20
C LEU A 196 -0.96 -11.02 -14.13
N LYS A 197 -2.21 -11.05 -13.66
CA LYS A 197 -3.35 -10.56 -14.43
C LYS A 197 -3.71 -9.16 -13.97
N ARG A 198 -3.80 -8.22 -14.92
CA ARG A 198 -4.35 -6.89 -14.66
C ARG A 198 -5.82 -7.06 -14.28
N ARG A 199 -6.24 -6.42 -13.19
CA ARG A 199 -7.66 -6.32 -12.86
C ARG A 199 -8.26 -5.03 -13.42
N GLU A 200 -9.32 -5.16 -14.20
CA GLU A 200 -10.08 -4.01 -14.70
C GLU A 200 -10.73 -3.22 -13.55
N ASP A 201 -11.05 -3.91 -12.45
CA ASP A 201 -11.65 -3.34 -11.23
C ASP A 201 -10.61 -2.81 -10.21
N CYS A 202 -9.33 -2.67 -10.58
CA CYS A 202 -8.31 -2.16 -9.68
C CYS A 202 -8.56 -0.68 -9.34
N PHE A 203 -8.58 -0.32 -8.04
CA PHE A 203 -8.80 1.05 -7.58
C PHE A 203 -7.64 2.03 -7.90
N VAL A 204 -6.53 1.52 -8.47
CA VAL A 204 -5.38 2.30 -8.94
C VAL A 204 -5.33 2.36 -10.46
N CYS A 205 -5.22 1.22 -11.15
CA CYS A 205 -4.97 1.18 -12.60
C CYS A 205 -6.17 0.74 -13.44
N GLY A 206 -7.36 0.56 -12.85
CA GLY A 206 -8.56 0.14 -13.55
C GLY A 206 -9.12 1.25 -14.44
N ASP A 207 -9.64 0.89 -15.62
CA ASP A 207 -10.09 1.87 -16.63
C ASP A 207 -11.24 2.75 -16.11
N TYR A 208 -12.15 2.16 -15.34
CA TYR A 208 -13.29 2.86 -14.72
C TYR A 208 -12.84 3.95 -13.71
N VAL A 209 -11.69 3.77 -13.07
CA VAL A 209 -11.10 4.75 -12.16
C VAL A 209 -10.54 5.94 -12.93
N MET A 210 -9.82 5.67 -14.03
CA MET A 210 -9.14 6.68 -14.84
C MET A 210 -10.12 7.52 -15.66
N GLU A 211 -11.23 6.93 -16.14
CA GLU A 211 -12.12 7.61 -17.10
C GLU A 211 -13.39 8.23 -16.47
N ARG A 212 -14.02 7.59 -15.48
CA ARG A 212 -15.43 7.90 -15.13
C ARG A 212 -15.68 8.18 -13.65
N GLY A 213 -14.72 7.83 -12.78
CA GLY A 213 -14.92 7.73 -11.35
C GLY A 213 -15.77 6.50 -10.99
N VAL A 214 -15.58 5.98 -9.79
CA VAL A 214 -16.23 4.72 -9.38
C VAL A 214 -17.62 5.00 -8.85
N GLU A 215 -18.65 4.40 -9.43
CA GLU A 215 -20.00 4.50 -8.88
C GLU A 215 -20.09 3.81 -7.51
N PHE A 216 -20.61 4.53 -6.53
CA PHE A 216 -20.73 4.06 -5.15
C PHE A 216 -22.07 4.47 -4.55
N LYS A 217 -22.84 3.48 -4.08
CA LYS A 217 -24.14 3.68 -3.44
C LYS A 217 -24.00 4.06 -1.98
N VAL A 218 -24.68 5.13 -1.57
CA VAL A 218 -24.68 5.60 -0.18
C VAL A 218 -26.08 5.59 0.40
N ARG A 219 -26.17 5.28 1.69
CA ARG A 219 -27.40 5.26 2.47
C ARG A 219 -27.54 6.59 3.24
N PRO A 220 -28.65 7.33 3.12
CA PRO A 220 -28.83 8.60 3.84
C PRO A 220 -28.63 8.51 5.36
N GLU A 221 -28.99 7.38 5.94
CA GLU A 221 -28.93 7.08 7.37
C GLU A 221 -27.54 6.63 7.84
N GLU A 222 -26.66 6.19 6.95
CA GLU A 222 -25.33 5.72 7.36
C GLU A 222 -24.44 6.90 7.79
N THR A 223 -23.60 6.64 8.78
CA THR A 223 -22.57 7.56 9.24
C THR A 223 -21.39 7.58 8.28
N VAL A 224 -20.62 8.67 8.29
CA VAL A 224 -19.34 8.75 7.56
C VAL A 224 -18.40 7.60 7.94
N MET A 225 -18.39 7.19 9.21
CA MET A 225 -17.63 6.03 9.68
C MET A 225 -18.08 4.72 9.02
N GLU A 226 -19.37 4.47 8.92
CA GLU A 226 -19.91 3.27 8.26
C GLU A 226 -19.62 3.29 6.75
N LEU A 227 -19.73 4.46 6.12
CA LEU A 227 -19.37 4.66 4.72
C LEU A 227 -17.88 4.39 4.48
N LYS A 228 -17.00 4.93 5.33
CA LYS A 228 -15.54 4.64 5.31
C LYS A 228 -15.29 3.14 5.40
N LYS A 229 -15.95 2.44 6.33
CA LYS A 229 -15.80 0.98 6.48
C LYS A 229 -16.21 0.22 5.22
N ARG A 230 -17.35 0.56 4.62
CA ARG A 230 -17.80 -0.07 3.36
C ARG A 230 -16.86 0.21 2.19
N ILE A 231 -16.28 1.42 2.12
CA ILE A 231 -15.29 1.78 1.10
C ILE A 231 -14.02 0.94 1.30
N ALA A 232 -13.50 0.86 2.54
CA ALA A 232 -12.35 0.03 2.87
C ALA A 232 -12.58 -1.44 2.50
N GLU A 233 -13.73 -2.00 2.85
CA GLU A 233 -14.11 -3.38 2.53
C GLU A 233 -14.23 -3.62 1.02
N ARG A 234 -14.80 -2.68 0.27
CA ARG A 234 -14.99 -2.83 -1.18
C ARG A 234 -13.68 -2.82 -1.95
N PHE A 235 -12.75 -1.95 -1.57
CA PHE A 235 -11.52 -1.71 -2.33
C PHE A 235 -10.27 -2.33 -1.69
N GLY A 236 -10.41 -2.94 -0.52
CA GLY A 236 -9.33 -3.66 0.15
C GLY A 236 -8.22 -2.78 0.72
N PHE A 237 -8.49 -1.50 0.99
CA PHE A 237 -7.52 -0.56 1.58
C PHE A 237 -7.98 -0.04 2.95
N PRO A 238 -7.04 0.25 3.86
CA PRO A 238 -7.33 0.35 5.29
C PRO A 238 -7.84 1.70 5.80
N ASP A 239 -7.47 2.78 5.12
CA ASP A 239 -7.41 4.12 5.68
C ASP A 239 -8.19 5.16 4.85
N PRO A 240 -9.45 4.87 4.45
CA PRO A 240 -10.24 5.83 3.69
C PRO A 240 -10.50 7.10 4.50
N GLU A 241 -10.12 8.22 3.93
CA GLU A 241 -10.44 9.55 4.40
C GLU A 241 -11.27 10.29 3.37
N LEU A 242 -12.48 10.71 3.76
CA LEU A 242 -13.47 11.23 2.83
C LEU A 242 -13.40 12.75 2.75
N LEU A 243 -13.27 13.23 1.52
CA LEU A 243 -13.24 14.64 1.16
C LEU A 243 -14.45 14.94 0.29
N TYR A 244 -15.26 15.91 0.70
CA TYR A 244 -16.37 16.41 -0.11
C TYR A 244 -16.25 17.92 -0.24
N ARG A 245 -16.16 18.39 -1.49
CA ARG A 245 -15.86 19.79 -1.83
C ARG A 245 -14.52 20.23 -1.24
N ARG A 246 -14.53 21.07 -0.19
CA ARG A 246 -13.33 21.58 0.50
C ARG A 246 -13.17 21.02 1.91
N TRP A 247 -14.04 20.09 2.32
CA TRP A 247 -14.14 19.65 3.70
C TRP A 247 -13.79 18.18 3.84
N ARG A 248 -12.98 17.89 4.85
CA ARG A 248 -12.84 16.54 5.40
C ARG A 248 -14.10 16.21 6.20
N LEU A 249 -14.71 15.07 5.92
CA LEU A 249 -15.93 14.64 6.58
C LEU A 249 -15.61 14.07 7.98
N SER A 250 -16.38 14.48 8.99
CA SER A 250 -16.23 13.93 10.36
C SER A 250 -17.03 12.64 10.49
N ASP A 251 -16.47 11.71 11.26
CA ASP A 251 -16.88 10.32 11.33
C ASP A 251 -18.31 10.13 11.90
N GLU A 252 -18.75 11.08 12.73
CA GLU A 252 -20.02 11.04 13.47
C GLU A 252 -21.22 11.52 12.64
N LYS A 253 -20.98 12.31 11.59
CA LYS A 253 -22.06 12.88 10.77
C LYS A 253 -22.73 11.81 9.91
N ARG A 254 -24.04 11.95 9.71
CA ARG A 254 -24.78 11.12 8.75
C ARG A 254 -24.66 11.68 7.34
N VAL A 255 -24.73 10.81 6.34
CA VAL A 255 -24.69 11.22 4.92
C VAL A 255 -25.80 12.24 4.60
N SER A 256 -26.99 12.05 5.15
CA SER A 256 -28.12 12.99 5.02
C SER A 256 -27.83 14.40 5.53
N GLU A 257 -26.98 14.56 6.55
CA GLU A 257 -26.62 15.86 7.13
C GLU A 257 -25.56 16.62 6.29
N LEU A 258 -24.88 15.93 5.39
CA LEU A 258 -23.80 16.48 4.58
C LEU A 258 -24.28 17.14 3.28
N GLY A 259 -25.55 16.95 2.93
CA GLY A 259 -26.14 17.49 1.69
C GLY A 259 -25.54 16.88 0.42
N ILE A 260 -25.00 15.66 0.50
CA ILE A 260 -24.52 14.88 -0.64
C ILE A 260 -25.72 14.46 -1.49
N LYS A 261 -25.62 14.61 -2.82
CA LYS A 261 -26.67 14.26 -3.77
C LYS A 261 -26.20 13.23 -4.77
N SER A 262 -27.12 12.49 -5.38
CA SER A 262 -26.79 11.60 -6.50
C SER A 262 -26.16 12.39 -7.64
N GLY A 263 -25.04 11.89 -8.16
CA GLY A 263 -24.21 12.55 -9.17
C GLY A 263 -23.05 13.36 -8.61
N ASP A 264 -23.03 13.65 -7.31
CA ASP A 264 -21.88 14.28 -6.65
C ASP A 264 -20.66 13.36 -6.66
N VAL A 265 -19.47 13.96 -6.53
CA VAL A 265 -18.21 13.25 -6.38
C VAL A 265 -17.66 13.45 -4.98
N ILE A 266 -17.36 12.34 -4.29
CA ILE A 266 -16.57 12.30 -3.06
C ILE A 266 -15.19 11.79 -3.42
N TYR A 267 -14.16 12.39 -2.84
CA TYR A 267 -12.79 11.94 -3.01
C TYR A 267 -12.36 11.13 -1.78
N VAL A 268 -11.76 9.98 -2.01
CA VAL A 268 -11.20 9.12 -0.97
C VAL A 268 -9.69 9.25 -0.98
N GLU A 269 -9.16 9.90 0.06
CA GLU A 269 -7.74 9.90 0.37
C GLU A 269 -7.38 8.57 1.07
N THR A 270 -6.26 7.96 0.67
CA THR A 270 -5.71 6.72 1.24
C THR A 270 -4.21 6.70 0.99
N SER A 271 -3.44 6.12 1.90
CA SER A 271 -1.99 5.90 1.73
C SER A 271 -1.64 5.06 0.49
N ARG A 272 -2.58 4.29 -0.06
CA ARG A 272 -2.35 3.43 -1.24
C ARG A 272 -2.50 4.14 -2.58
N ARG A 273 -2.81 5.44 -2.59
CA ARG A 273 -2.93 6.24 -3.81
C ARG A 273 -2.18 7.56 -3.72
N TYR A 274 -1.63 7.98 -4.85
CA TYR A 274 -1.04 9.30 -5.02
C TYR A 274 -2.13 10.38 -5.08
N MET A 275 -3.10 10.24 -5.99
CA MET A 275 -4.27 11.12 -6.06
C MET A 275 -5.50 10.47 -5.40
N PRO A 276 -6.34 11.23 -4.67
CA PRO A 276 -7.56 10.71 -4.08
C PRO A 276 -8.47 10.01 -5.10
N LEU A 277 -9.05 8.87 -4.71
CA LEU A 277 -9.96 8.09 -5.53
C LEU A 277 -11.32 8.82 -5.67
N PRO A 278 -11.75 9.20 -6.88
CA PRO A 278 -13.06 9.80 -7.09
C PRO A 278 -14.18 8.74 -7.07
N LEU A 279 -15.13 8.91 -6.16
CA LEU A 279 -16.36 8.12 -6.08
C LEU A 279 -17.54 8.96 -6.55
N ARG A 280 -18.23 8.50 -7.61
CA ARG A 280 -19.49 9.10 -8.07
C ARG A 280 -20.63 8.51 -7.24
N ILE A 281 -21.34 9.37 -6.51
CA ILE A 281 -22.30 8.94 -5.51
C ILE A 281 -23.68 8.72 -6.12
N GLU A 282 -24.31 7.61 -5.73
CA GLU A 282 -25.73 7.35 -5.95
C GLU A 282 -26.39 7.21 -4.57
N VAL A 283 -27.25 8.16 -4.19
CA VAL A 283 -27.96 8.12 -2.92
C VAL A 283 -29.17 7.20 -3.05
N GLU A 284 -29.24 6.17 -2.19
CA GLU A 284 -30.39 5.27 -2.14
C GLU A 284 -31.63 6.05 -1.70
N GLN A 285 -32.75 5.88 -2.41
CA GLN A 285 -34.02 6.47 -2.00
C GLN A 285 -34.54 5.73 -0.77
N GLU A 286 -35.00 6.46 0.25
CA GLU A 286 -35.70 5.87 1.38
C GLU A 286 -36.86 5.03 0.84
N VAL A 287 -36.80 3.72 1.08
CA VAL A 287 -37.95 2.84 0.84
C VAL A 287 -38.98 3.24 1.89
N ASN A 288 -39.90 4.14 1.51
CA ASN A 288 -41.08 4.45 2.29
C ASN A 288 -41.92 3.18 2.42
N GLY A 289 -41.74 2.47 3.54
CA GLY A 289 -42.61 1.38 4.01
C GLY A 289 -43.67 1.91 4.96
#